data_AF-Q8W132-F1
#
_entry.id   AF-Q8W132-F1
#
_cell.length_a   1.000
_cell.length_b   1.000
_cell.length_c   1.000
_cell.angle_alpha   90.00
_cell.angle_beta   90.00
_cell.angle_gamma   90.00
#
_symmetry.space_group_name_H-M   'P 1'
#
loop_
_entity.id
_entity.type
_entity.pdbx_description
1 polymer ?
#
loop_
_entity_poly.entity_id
_entity_poly.type
_entity_poly.pdbx_seq_one_letter_code
_entity_poly.pdbx_strand_id
1 'polypeptide(L)'
;TSGTVSCVTSYMVCNSIFNSILRIAGNINYYDTRKQCEGSLCYDFSNMEKFLNKKSVRDSLGVGDIDFVSCSSSVYQAMLTDWMRNLEVGIPALLEDGIKMLIYAGEYDLICNWLGNSRWVHAMEWSGQHDFVSSTEKEFTVAGVKAGVLKTHGPLSFLKVHRRWSH
;
A
#
# COMPACT_ATOMS: atom_id res chain seq x y z
N THR A 1 -22.44 6.50 19.93
CA THR A 1 -21.23 5.71 20.25
C THR A 1 -20.04 6.39 19.58
N SER A 2 -18.90 6.60 20.24
CA SER A 2 -17.81 7.45 19.72
C SER A 2 -17.00 6.86 18.56
N GLY A 3 -17.44 5.74 17.95
CA GLY A 3 -16.76 5.06 16.83
C GLY A 3 -15.43 4.38 17.18
N THR A 4 -14.72 4.85 18.22
CA THR A 4 -13.39 4.38 18.64
C THR A 4 -13.35 2.89 18.95
N VAL A 5 -14.30 2.40 19.77
CA VAL A 5 -14.37 0.98 20.17
C VAL A 5 -14.66 0.08 18.97
N SER A 6 -15.50 0.53 18.05
CA SER A 6 -15.82 -0.21 16.82
C SER A 6 -14.60 -0.31 15.91
N CYS A 7 -13.84 0.78 15.73
CA CYS A 7 -12.64 0.76 14.88
C CYS A 7 -11.56 -0.18 15.42
N VAL A 8 -11.31 -0.16 16.73
CA VAL A 8 -10.31 -1.05 17.36
C VAL A 8 -10.77 -2.51 17.31
N THR A 9 -12.04 -2.78 17.57
CA THR A 9 -12.61 -4.14 17.45
C THR A 9 -12.47 -4.67 16.02
N SER A 10 -12.86 -3.87 15.03
CA SER A 10 -12.70 -4.23 13.61
C SER A 10 -11.23 -4.48 13.27
N TYR A 11 -10.31 -3.67 13.80
CA TYR A 11 -8.89 -3.85 13.57
C TYR A 11 -8.43 -5.22 14.04
N MET A 12 -8.82 -5.64 15.25
CA MET A 12 -8.47 -6.95 15.80
C MET A 12 -9.06 -8.09 14.98
N VAL A 13 -10.34 -8.02 14.63
CA VAL A 13 -11.02 -9.06 13.85
C VAL A 13 -10.40 -9.21 12.46
N CYS A 14 -10.24 -8.12 11.72
CA CYS A 14 -9.68 -8.16 10.36
C CYS A 14 -8.22 -8.61 10.36
N ASN A 15 -7.39 -8.13 11.30
CA ASN A 15 -5.98 -8.55 11.37
C ASN A 15 -5.85 -10.02 11.80
N SER A 16 -6.80 -10.59 12.55
CA SER A 16 -6.77 -12.01 12.89
C SER A 16 -6.81 -12.92 11.66
N ILE A 17 -7.52 -12.51 10.60
CA ILE A 17 -7.59 -13.23 9.32
C ILE A 17 -6.23 -13.19 8.64
N PHE A 18 -5.64 -12.00 8.54
CA PHE A 18 -4.32 -11.82 7.92
C PHE A 18 -3.23 -12.62 8.66
N ASN A 19 -3.21 -12.56 9.99
CA ASN A 19 -2.29 -13.34 10.81
C ASN A 19 -2.49 -14.85 10.63
N SER A 20 -3.73 -15.30 10.44
CA SER A 20 -4.03 -16.72 10.15
C SER A 20 -3.47 -17.15 8.80
N ILE A 21 -3.57 -16.29 7.78
CA ILE A 21 -2.97 -16.54 6.46
C ILE A 21 -1.45 -16.67 6.58
N LEU A 22 -0.78 -15.73 7.25
CA LEU A 22 0.67 -15.77 7.44
C LEU A 22 1.13 -17.02 8.21
N ARG A 23 0.37 -17.42 9.24
CA ARG A 23 0.65 -18.65 9.99
C ARG A 23 0.61 -19.90 9.11
N ILE A 24 -0.31 -19.95 8.14
CA ILE A 24 -0.43 -21.08 7.20
C ILE A 24 0.65 -21.01 6.12
N ALA A 25 0.91 -19.83 5.59
CA ALA A 25 1.88 -19.61 4.52
C ALA A 25 3.33 -19.81 4.96
N GLY A 26 3.61 -19.72 6.27
CA GLY A 26 4.95 -19.86 6.84
C GLY A 26 5.75 -18.57 6.74
N ASN A 27 7.07 -18.68 6.52
CA ASN A 27 7.99 -17.54 6.52
C ASN A 27 7.97 -16.72 5.21
N ILE A 28 6.77 -16.44 4.68
CA ILE A 28 6.62 -15.64 3.46
C ILE A 28 6.79 -14.15 3.75
N ASN A 29 7.42 -13.42 2.84
CA ASN A 29 7.45 -11.96 2.89
C ASN A 29 6.10 -11.40 2.42
N TYR A 30 5.36 -10.76 3.32
CA TYR A 30 4.03 -10.23 3.01
C TYR A 30 4.02 -8.97 2.12
N TYR A 31 5.20 -8.41 1.83
CA TYR A 31 5.39 -7.37 0.81
C TYR A 31 5.82 -7.93 -0.56
N ASP A 32 6.31 -9.18 -0.61
CA ASP A 32 6.66 -9.88 -1.85
C ASP A 32 6.54 -11.39 -1.65
N THR A 33 5.41 -11.95 -2.05
CA THR A 33 5.06 -13.39 -1.90
C THR A 33 6.04 -14.37 -2.55
N ARG A 34 7.01 -13.88 -3.32
CA ARG A 34 8.06 -14.71 -3.94
C ARG A 34 9.31 -14.84 -3.06
N LYS A 35 9.36 -14.14 -1.93
CA LYS A 35 10.51 -14.07 -1.03
C LYS A 35 10.18 -14.63 0.35
N GLN A 36 11.23 -14.99 1.08
CA GLN A 36 11.15 -15.23 2.51
C GLN A 36 11.23 -13.91 3.28
N CYS A 37 10.59 -13.86 4.45
CA CYS A 37 10.68 -12.69 5.33
C CYS A 37 12.04 -12.70 6.05
N GLU A 38 12.82 -11.61 5.88
CA GLU A 38 14.11 -11.43 6.53
C GLU A 38 14.11 -10.14 7.37
N GLY A 39 14.41 -10.23 8.67
CA GLY A 39 14.36 -9.06 9.56
C GLY A 39 12.93 -8.65 9.97
N SER A 40 12.82 -7.57 10.75
CA SER A 40 11.56 -7.14 11.37
C SER A 40 10.52 -6.59 10.39
N LEU A 41 10.97 -6.07 9.24
CA LEU A 41 10.12 -5.53 8.16
C LEU A 41 10.17 -6.40 6.90
N CYS A 42 10.53 -7.67 7.05
CA CYS A 42 10.77 -8.63 5.96
C CYS A 42 11.81 -8.23 4.91
N TYR A 43 12.57 -7.16 5.15
CA TYR A 43 13.78 -6.79 4.42
C TYR A 43 14.87 -6.33 5.41
N ASP A 44 16.14 -6.53 5.03
CA ASP A 44 17.28 -5.96 5.76
C ASP A 44 17.45 -4.47 5.46
N PHE A 45 17.07 -3.64 6.43
CA PHE A 45 17.26 -2.19 6.42
C PHE A 45 18.49 -1.72 7.22
N SER A 46 19.30 -2.64 7.74
CA SER A 46 20.38 -2.31 8.69
C SER A 46 21.42 -1.35 8.10
N ASN A 47 21.70 -1.44 6.79
CA ASN A 47 22.63 -0.52 6.13
C ASN A 47 22.09 0.92 6.10
N MET A 48 20.80 1.10 5.83
CA MET A 48 20.14 2.40 5.85
C MET A 48 20.12 2.97 7.27
N GLU A 49 19.70 2.17 8.25
CA GLU A 49 19.63 2.57 9.65
C GLU A 49 21.01 2.96 10.20
N LYS A 50 22.05 2.17 9.91
CA LYS A 50 23.43 2.50 10.30
C LYS A 50 23.92 3.79 9.63
N PHE A 51 23.60 3.99 8.35
CA PHE A 51 24.01 5.19 7.62
C PHE A 51 23.36 6.44 8.19
N LEU A 52 22.04 6.44 8.37
CA LEU A 52 21.28 7.58 8.88
C LEU A 52 21.62 7.92 10.33
N ASN A 53 22.09 6.95 11.11
CA ASN A 53 22.55 7.18 12.49
C ASN A 53 24.03 7.60 12.62
N LYS A 54 24.80 7.71 11.52
CA LYS A 54 26.14 8.29 11.60
C LYS A 54 26.04 9.75 12.02
N LYS A 55 26.83 10.15 13.02
CA LYS A 55 26.88 11.56 13.48
C LYS A 55 27.09 12.54 12.33
N SER A 56 28.03 12.26 11.42
CA SER A 56 28.29 13.11 10.25
C SER A 56 27.07 13.27 9.33
N VAL A 57 26.25 12.22 9.18
CA VAL A 57 25.01 12.27 8.39
C VAL A 57 23.95 13.08 9.13
N ARG A 58 23.77 12.85 10.44
CA ARG A 58 22.81 13.63 11.25
C ARG A 58 23.18 15.11 11.32
N ASP A 59 24.46 15.42 11.49
CA ASP A 59 24.99 16.79 11.47
C ASP A 59 24.69 17.46 10.11
N SER A 60 24.90 16.73 9.01
CA SER A 60 24.64 17.24 7.65
C SER A 60 23.14 17.46 7.37
N LEU A 61 22.26 16.65 7.96
CA LEU A 61 20.81 16.78 7.85
C LEU A 61 20.23 17.81 8.84
N GLY A 62 20.99 18.26 9.83
CA GLY A 62 20.53 19.21 10.85
C GLY A 62 19.50 18.65 11.83
N VAL A 63 19.48 17.33 12.05
CA VAL A 63 18.48 16.65 12.91
C VAL A 63 18.91 16.51 14.38
N GLY A 64 20.10 17.01 14.72
CA GLY A 64 20.67 16.91 16.07
C GLY A 64 20.97 15.46 16.47
N ASP A 65 20.70 15.13 17.73
CA ASP A 65 20.99 13.81 18.32
C ASP A 65 19.80 12.85 18.28
N ILE A 66 18.80 13.11 17.44
CA ILE A 66 17.67 12.21 17.27
C ILE A 66 18.14 10.95 16.55
N ASP A 67 17.92 9.79 17.16
CA ASP A 67 18.19 8.51 16.52
C ASP A 67 17.14 8.20 15.46
N PHE A 68 17.62 7.80 14.29
CA PHE A 68 16.77 7.33 13.21
C PHE A 68 16.29 5.91 13.50
N VAL A 69 14.97 5.70 13.37
CA VAL A 69 14.31 4.40 13.38
C VAL A 69 13.42 4.26 12.15
N SER A 70 13.37 3.07 11.54
CA SER A 70 12.60 2.85 10.31
C SER A 70 11.09 3.00 10.50
N CYS A 71 10.55 2.55 11.63
CA CYS A 71 9.13 2.65 11.97
C CYS A 71 8.96 2.92 13.47
N SER A 72 8.17 3.94 13.83
CA SER A 72 7.88 4.26 15.23
C SER A 72 6.67 3.48 15.75
N SER A 73 6.88 2.62 16.74
CA SER A 73 5.79 1.87 17.38
C SER A 73 4.83 2.78 18.16
N SER A 74 5.31 3.88 18.74
CA SER A 74 4.46 4.83 19.47
C SER A 74 3.46 5.52 18.54
N VAL A 75 3.92 5.96 17.38
CA VAL A 75 3.05 6.56 16.34
C VAL A 75 2.08 5.51 15.80
N TYR A 76 2.54 4.29 15.53
CA TYR A 76 1.68 3.19 15.10
C TYR A 76 0.53 2.94 16.08
N GLN A 77 0.83 2.84 17.38
CA GLN A 77 -0.17 2.61 18.42
C GLN A 77 -1.16 3.78 18.54
N ALA A 78 -0.68 5.03 18.40
CA ALA A 78 -1.53 6.21 18.43
C ALA A 78 -2.53 6.26 17.25
N MET A 79 -2.19 5.64 16.11
CA MET A 79 -3.01 5.64 14.88
C MET A 79 -3.92 4.41 14.74
N LEU A 80 -3.95 3.49 15.71
CA LEU A 80 -4.73 2.25 15.59
C LEU A 80 -6.23 2.47 15.36
N THR A 81 -6.80 3.52 15.94
CA THR A 81 -8.22 3.86 15.77
C THR A 81 -8.55 4.37 14.37
N ASP A 82 -7.52 4.80 13.61
CA ASP A 82 -7.67 5.33 12.26
C ASP A 82 -7.69 4.21 11.20
N TRP A 83 -7.04 3.08 11.48
CA TRP A 83 -6.82 1.99 10.52
C TRP A 83 -8.10 1.48 9.84
N MET A 84 -9.20 1.36 10.60
CA MET A 84 -10.47 0.81 10.10
C MET A 84 -11.49 1.88 9.72
N ARG A 85 -11.09 3.14 9.63
CA ARG A 85 -11.95 4.19 9.12
C ARG A 85 -12.05 4.06 7.61
N ASN A 86 -13.27 4.15 7.09
CA ASN A 86 -13.48 4.20 5.66
C ASN A 86 -13.09 5.59 5.14
N LEU A 87 -11.92 5.69 4.49
CA LEU A 87 -11.41 6.91 3.86
C LEU A 87 -11.67 6.96 2.36
N GLU A 88 -12.06 5.84 1.76
CA GLU A 88 -12.39 5.74 0.32
C GLU A 88 -13.50 6.72 -0.07
N VAL A 89 -14.44 6.98 0.83
CA VAL A 89 -15.58 7.88 0.61
C VAL A 89 -15.19 9.32 0.26
N GLY A 90 -13.95 9.73 0.52
CA GLY A 90 -13.44 11.04 0.11
C GLY A 90 -12.97 11.11 -1.35
N ILE A 91 -12.70 9.97 -1.99
CA ILE A 91 -12.15 9.90 -3.35
C ILE A 91 -13.14 10.39 -4.41
N PRO A 92 -14.44 10.00 -4.39
CA PRO A 92 -15.38 10.41 -5.42
C PRO A 92 -15.43 11.93 -5.61
N ALA A 93 -15.48 12.71 -4.53
CA ALA A 93 -15.49 14.17 -4.61
C ALA A 93 -14.25 14.73 -5.35
N LEU A 94 -13.07 14.15 -5.13
CA LEU A 94 -11.85 14.55 -5.85
C LEU A 94 -11.95 14.24 -7.35
N LEU A 95 -12.55 13.10 -7.71
CA LEU A 95 -12.76 12.72 -9.11
C LEU A 95 -13.76 13.66 -9.80
N GLU A 96 -14.85 14.02 -9.13
CA GLU A 96 -15.85 14.97 -9.65
C GLU A 96 -15.28 16.38 -9.85
N ASP A 97 -14.31 16.78 -9.01
CA ASP A 97 -13.55 18.02 -9.18
C ASP A 97 -12.49 17.93 -10.30
N GLY A 98 -12.41 16.81 -11.02
CA GLY A 98 -11.49 16.59 -12.13
C GLY A 98 -10.06 16.29 -11.72
N ILE A 99 -9.80 15.99 -10.44
CA ILE A 99 -8.48 15.61 -9.95
C ILE A 99 -8.14 14.22 -10.46
N LYS A 100 -7.07 14.13 -11.24
CA LYS A 100 -6.61 12.86 -11.81
C LYS A 100 -6.00 11.98 -10.73
N MET A 101 -6.46 10.74 -10.65
CA MET A 101 -6.02 9.77 -9.66
C MET A 101 -5.49 8.50 -10.33
N LEU A 102 -4.31 8.07 -9.90
CA LEU A 102 -3.73 6.78 -10.24
C LEU A 102 -3.64 5.92 -8.99
N ILE A 103 -4.40 4.83 -8.97
CA ILE A 103 -4.24 3.74 -8.00
C ILE A 103 -3.37 2.68 -8.66
N TYR A 104 -2.28 2.27 -8.01
CA TYR A 104 -1.41 1.23 -8.54
C TYR A 104 -1.05 0.21 -7.46
N ALA A 105 -0.93 -1.06 -7.86
CA ALA A 105 -0.61 -2.15 -6.95
C ALA A 105 0.30 -3.17 -7.61
N GLY A 106 1.30 -3.64 -6.85
CA GLY A 106 2.22 -4.69 -7.29
C GLY A 106 1.54 -6.06 -7.32
N GLU A 107 1.83 -6.86 -8.35
CA GLU A 107 1.22 -8.18 -8.53
C GLU A 107 1.50 -9.17 -7.39
N TYR A 108 2.63 -9.02 -6.69
CA TYR A 108 3.12 -9.98 -5.69
C TYR A 108 3.05 -9.48 -4.24
N ASP A 109 2.46 -8.31 -4.01
CA ASP A 109 2.20 -7.78 -2.65
C ASP A 109 1.01 -8.53 -2.03
N LEU A 110 1.15 -9.00 -0.78
CA LEU A 110 0.06 -9.67 -0.06
C LEU A 110 -0.74 -8.70 0.80
N ILE A 111 -0.05 -7.85 1.60
CA ILE A 111 -0.68 -6.97 2.59
C ILE A 111 -1.56 -5.90 1.94
N CYS A 112 -1.14 -5.38 0.78
CA CYS A 112 -1.87 -4.40 -0.02
C CYS A 112 -2.07 -4.92 -1.45
N ASN A 113 -2.51 -6.17 -1.57
CA ASN A 113 -2.57 -6.89 -2.84
C ASN A 113 -3.40 -6.19 -3.94
N TRP A 114 -3.04 -6.48 -5.19
CA TRP A 114 -3.69 -5.91 -6.38
C TRP A 114 -5.14 -6.34 -6.54
N LEU A 115 -5.55 -7.51 -6.03
CA LEU A 115 -6.92 -7.99 -6.10
C LEU A 115 -7.85 -7.16 -5.22
N GLY A 116 -7.45 -6.91 -3.98
CA GLY A 116 -8.16 -6.06 -3.03
C GLY A 116 -8.25 -4.63 -3.55
N ASN A 117 -7.14 -4.10 -4.08
CA ASN A 117 -7.13 -2.79 -4.70
C ASN A 117 -8.06 -2.70 -5.92
N SER A 118 -8.00 -3.68 -6.82
CA SER A 118 -8.90 -3.74 -7.97
C SER A 118 -10.36 -3.74 -7.53
N ARG A 119 -10.73 -4.58 -6.56
CA ARG A 119 -12.13 -4.72 -6.10
C ARG A 119 -12.71 -3.42 -5.58
N TRP A 120 -12.00 -2.71 -4.69
CA TRP A 120 -12.55 -1.45 -4.15
C TRP A 120 -12.62 -0.39 -5.24
N VAL A 121 -11.61 -0.27 -6.12
CA VAL A 121 -11.64 0.71 -7.22
C VAL A 121 -12.80 0.47 -8.20
N HIS A 122 -13.14 -0.80 -8.47
CA HIS A 122 -14.30 -1.13 -9.32
C HIS A 122 -15.65 -0.90 -8.62
N ALA A 123 -15.69 -1.10 -7.29
CA ALA A 123 -16.91 -0.93 -6.49
C ALA A 123 -17.18 0.53 -6.10
N MET A 124 -16.15 1.38 -6.08
CA MET A 124 -16.24 2.79 -5.72
C MET A 124 -17.29 3.51 -6.58
N GLU A 125 -18.26 4.13 -5.92
CA GLU A 125 -19.34 4.87 -6.57
C GLU A 125 -18.89 6.29 -6.92
N TRP A 126 -18.95 6.63 -8.21
CA TRP A 126 -18.70 7.97 -8.75
C TRP A 126 -19.33 8.07 -10.14
N SER A 127 -19.46 9.28 -10.70
CA SER A 127 -20.20 9.52 -11.95
C SER A 127 -19.72 8.69 -13.14
N GLY A 128 -18.42 8.39 -13.21
CA GLY A 128 -17.79 7.58 -14.25
C GLY A 128 -17.60 6.09 -13.92
N GLN A 129 -18.18 5.56 -12.83
CA GLN A 129 -17.97 4.17 -12.41
C GLN A 129 -18.31 3.16 -13.50
N HIS A 130 -19.50 3.27 -14.11
CA HIS A 130 -19.95 2.33 -15.15
C HIS A 130 -18.99 2.29 -16.34
N ASP A 131 -18.51 3.45 -16.76
CA ASP A 131 -17.61 3.57 -17.90
C ASP A 131 -16.18 3.14 -17.54
N PHE A 132 -15.76 3.34 -16.29
CA PHE A 132 -14.54 2.74 -15.77
C PHE A 132 -14.63 1.21 -15.82
N VAL A 133 -15.67 0.62 -15.24
CA VAL A 133 -15.85 -0.84 -15.19
C VAL A 133 -15.93 -1.44 -16.60
N SER A 134 -16.60 -0.79 -17.54
CA SER A 134 -16.71 -1.24 -18.93
C SER A 134 -15.49 -0.94 -19.81
N SER A 135 -14.57 -0.07 -19.37
CA SER A 135 -13.34 0.24 -20.12
C SER A 135 -12.46 -0.99 -20.33
N THR A 136 -11.71 -1.04 -21.43
CA THR A 136 -10.77 -2.14 -21.68
C THR A 136 -9.46 -1.92 -20.93
N GLU A 137 -8.90 -3.02 -20.44
CA GLU A 137 -7.53 -3.06 -19.97
C GLU A 137 -6.56 -2.88 -21.14
N LYS A 138 -5.53 -2.05 -20.95
CA LYS A 138 -4.48 -1.79 -21.92
C LYS A 138 -3.13 -2.19 -21.36
N GLU A 139 -2.23 -2.64 -22.22
CA GLU A 139 -0.86 -2.93 -21.81
C GLU A 139 -0.14 -1.64 -21.40
N PHE A 140 0.48 -1.67 -20.22
CA PHE A 140 1.35 -0.60 -19.76
C PHE A 140 2.80 -0.97 -20.07
N THR A 141 3.48 -0.15 -20.86
CA THR A 141 4.87 -0.39 -21.29
C THR A 141 5.80 0.71 -20.78
N VAL A 142 6.99 0.31 -20.37
CA VAL A 142 8.08 1.21 -19.96
C VAL A 142 9.31 0.80 -20.76
N ALA A 143 9.89 1.75 -21.51
CA ALA A 143 11.04 1.50 -22.38
C ALA A 143 10.83 0.29 -23.34
N GLY A 144 9.62 0.14 -23.89
CA GLY A 144 9.27 -0.96 -24.80
C GLY A 144 9.00 -2.31 -24.12
N VAL A 145 9.11 -2.41 -22.80
CA VAL A 145 8.85 -3.64 -22.03
C VAL A 145 7.49 -3.54 -21.34
N LYS A 146 6.68 -4.60 -21.43
CA LYS A 146 5.42 -4.70 -20.68
C LYS A 146 5.69 -4.69 -19.18
N ALA A 147 5.27 -3.61 -18.52
CA ALA A 147 5.46 -3.33 -17.10
C ALA A 147 4.16 -3.46 -16.28
N GLY A 148 3.00 -3.64 -16.93
CA GLY A 148 1.73 -3.81 -16.22
C GLY A 148 0.51 -3.84 -17.13
N VAL A 149 -0.65 -3.72 -16.51
CA VAL A 149 -1.95 -3.56 -17.16
C VAL A 149 -2.68 -2.37 -16.56
N LEU A 150 -3.12 -1.45 -17.41
CA LEU A 150 -3.75 -0.18 -17.06
C LEU A 150 -5.21 -0.18 -17.48
N LYS A 151 -6.10 0.20 -16.57
CA LYS A 151 -7.52 0.46 -16.84
C LYS A 151 -7.83 1.90 -16.49
N THR A 152 -8.47 2.64 -17.39
CA THR A 152 -8.67 4.08 -17.24
C THR A 152 -10.01 4.52 -17.80
N HIS A 153 -10.68 5.38 -17.06
CA HIS A 153 -11.80 6.18 -17.57
C HIS A 153 -11.83 7.53 -16.85
N GLY A 154 -12.03 8.61 -17.61
CA GLY A 154 -12.05 9.97 -17.07
C GLY A 154 -10.83 10.28 -16.19
N PRO A 155 -11.01 10.79 -14.95
CA PRO A 155 -9.92 11.10 -14.03
C PRO A 155 -9.29 9.89 -13.34
N LEU A 156 -9.89 8.69 -13.41
CA LEU A 156 -9.46 7.53 -12.64
C LEU A 156 -8.67 6.52 -13.49
N SER A 157 -7.53 6.09 -12.96
CA SER A 157 -6.70 5.02 -13.51
C SER A 157 -6.34 3.98 -12.45
N PHE A 158 -6.44 2.70 -12.82
CA PHE A 158 -5.94 1.57 -12.02
C PHE A 158 -4.83 0.84 -12.78
N LEU A 159 -3.66 0.70 -12.16
CA LEU A 159 -2.50 0.03 -12.73
C LEU A 159 -2.11 -1.19 -11.89
N LYS A 160 -2.28 -2.39 -12.46
CA LYS A 160 -1.62 -3.59 -11.96
C LYS A 160 -0.18 -3.58 -12.46
N VAL A 161 0.78 -3.45 -11.55
CA VAL A 161 2.22 -3.42 -11.87
C VAL A 161 2.75 -4.85 -11.91
N HIS A 162 3.26 -5.26 -13.08
CA HIS A 162 4.00 -6.51 -13.22
C HIS A 162 5.44 -6.29 -12.80
N ARG A 163 6.01 -7.27 -12.11
CA ARG A 163 7.44 -7.28 -11.84
C ARG A 163 8.12 -8.37 -12.66
N ARG A 164 8.58 -8.02 -13.86
CA ARG A 164 9.63 -8.77 -14.57
C ARG A 164 10.96 -8.06 -14.32
N TRP A 165 11.81 -8.63 -13.47
CA TRP A 165 13.23 -8.26 -13.53
C TRP A 165 13.79 -8.93 -14.78
N SER A 166 14.12 -8.13 -15.79
CA SER A 166 15.08 -8.56 -16.81
C SER A 166 16.47 -8.35 -16.21
N HIS A 167 17.03 -9.47 -15.74
CA HIS A 167 18.45 -9.71 -15.39
C HIS A 167 19.06 -8.88 -14.27
#